data_AF-A0A7R9K7H6-F1
#
_entry.id   AF-A0A7R9K7H6-F1
#
_cell.length_a   1.000
_cell.length_b   1.000
_cell.length_c   1.000
_cell.angle_alpha   90.00
_cell.angle_beta   90.00
_cell.angle_gamma   90.00
#
_symmetry.space_group_name_H-M   'P 1'
#
loop_
_entity.id
_entity.type
_entity.pdbx_description
1 polymer ?
#
loop_
_entity_poly.entity_id
_entity_poly.type
_entity_poly.pdbx_seq_one_letter_code
_entity_poly.pdbx_strand_id
1 'polypeptide(L)'
;MSYGSLVSSPVEVVNVLGFMFAAISSTASYSDNREVVVEFENAYLSRSVSRLLDPVHLMFSGETVPTHEEVDSLIRTITSELSVSLVDVSLSRIVARNISKTVRLFCLKCEQMIVTSGEATQVIDSPTPGQILNVSIGNLLHYLNCQVVRVISNMKTSLQQDTSSIVMESLSNTESLTTGIVSTLLASISDGIEAIILTMHNEDYSM
;
A
#
# COMPACT_ATOMS: atom_id res chain seq x y z
N MET A 1 13.71 -38.87 -14.46
CA MET A 1 14.41 -37.78 -13.75
C MET A 1 13.38 -36.70 -13.46
N SER A 2 12.86 -36.67 -12.24
CA SER A 2 11.86 -35.68 -11.81
C SER A 2 12.46 -34.92 -10.64
N TYR A 3 12.84 -33.65 -10.85
CA TYR A 3 13.24 -32.75 -9.78
C TYR A 3 11.96 -32.32 -9.04
N GLY A 4 11.69 -32.98 -7.91
CA GLY A 4 10.66 -32.56 -6.96
C GLY A 4 11.17 -31.38 -6.15
N SER A 5 10.57 -30.21 -6.38
CA SER A 5 10.80 -28.97 -5.65
C SER A 5 10.43 -29.14 -4.18
N LEU A 6 11.42 -29.08 -3.28
CA LEU A 6 11.20 -28.93 -1.84
C LEU A 6 10.76 -27.50 -1.55
N VAL A 7 9.47 -27.22 -1.75
CA VAL A 7 8.83 -26.05 -1.16
C VAL A 7 8.56 -26.42 0.30
N SER A 8 9.45 -26.00 1.20
CA SER A 8 9.19 -26.12 2.64
C SER A 8 7.92 -25.31 2.95
N SER A 9 6.92 -25.96 3.53
CA SER A 9 5.65 -25.30 3.81
C SER A 9 5.86 -24.23 4.88
N PRO A 10 5.08 -23.14 4.88
CA PRO A 10 5.14 -22.11 5.94
C PRO A 10 5.04 -22.69 7.36
N VAL A 11 4.40 -23.85 7.51
CA VAL A 11 4.24 -24.59 8.78
C VAL A 11 5.57 -25.16 9.31
N GLU A 12 6.48 -25.55 8.43
CA GLU A 12 7.79 -26.09 8.85
C GLU A 12 8.72 -24.99 9.37
N VAL A 13 8.71 -23.81 8.75
CA VAL A 13 9.51 -22.66 9.20
C VAL A 13 9.03 -22.14 10.56
N VAL A 14 7.71 -22.10 10.77
CA VAL A 14 7.10 -21.74 12.06
C VAL A 14 7.44 -22.77 13.14
N ASN A 15 7.46 -24.07 12.81
CA ASN A 15 7.86 -25.11 13.75
C ASN A 15 9.34 -25.02 14.12
N VAL A 16 10.24 -24.77 13.16
CA VAL A 16 11.68 -24.64 13.45
C VAL A 16 11.96 -23.43 14.36
N LEU A 17 11.30 -22.30 14.13
CA LEU A 17 11.40 -21.12 15.01
C LEU A 17 10.79 -21.38 16.40
N GLY A 18 9.67 -22.11 16.47
CA GLY A 18 9.05 -22.52 17.73
C GLY A 18 9.94 -23.46 18.56
N PHE A 19 10.63 -24.41 17.91
CA PHE A 19 11.59 -25.30 18.58
C PHE A 19 12.85 -24.56 19.04
N MET A 20 13.34 -23.58 18.29
CA MET A 20 14.47 -22.74 18.74
C MET A 20 14.09 -21.91 19.98
N PHE A 21 12.88 -21.35 20.03
CA PHE A 21 12.39 -20.62 21.21
C PHE A 21 12.23 -21.51 22.45
N ALA A 22 11.77 -22.76 22.26
CA ALA A 22 11.67 -23.73 23.35
C ALA A 22 13.04 -24.14 23.91
N ALA A 23 14.08 -24.24 23.06
CA ALA A 23 15.43 -24.55 23.48
C ALA A 23 16.10 -23.40 24.26
N ILE A 24 15.82 -22.14 23.89
CA ILE A 24 16.32 -20.95 24.61
C ILE A 24 15.75 -20.85 26.03
N SER A 25 14.57 -21.40 26.28
CA SER A 25 13.90 -21.37 27.59
C SER A 25 14.56 -22.29 28.64
N SER A 26 15.50 -23.16 28.24
CA SER A 26 16.07 -24.19 29.11
C SER A 26 17.37 -23.78 29.82
N THR A 27 18.01 -22.66 29.45
CA THR A 27 19.33 -22.32 30.00
C THR A 27 19.52 -20.81 30.16
N ALA A 28 19.84 -20.40 31.39
CA ALA A 28 20.32 -19.08 31.83
C ALA A 28 19.28 -18.00 32.19
N SER A 29 19.69 -17.15 33.14
CA SER A 29 18.96 -16.07 33.81
C SER A 29 18.01 -15.29 32.89
N TYR A 30 16.72 -15.25 33.25
CA TYR A 30 15.65 -14.63 32.44
C TYR A 30 15.80 -13.12 32.19
N SER A 31 16.62 -12.41 32.99
CA SER A 31 16.84 -10.96 32.81
C SER A 31 17.82 -10.63 31.69
N ASP A 32 18.86 -11.45 31.51
CA ASP A 32 19.95 -11.24 30.53
C ASP A 32 19.49 -11.60 29.11
N ASN A 33 18.67 -12.66 29.00
CA ASN A 33 18.08 -13.09 27.73
C ASN A 33 17.08 -12.09 27.12
N ARG A 34 16.43 -11.25 27.95
CA ARG A 34 15.47 -10.26 27.45
C ARG A 34 16.16 -9.10 26.74
N GLU A 35 17.31 -8.66 27.24
CA GLU A 35 18.07 -7.55 26.65
C GLU A 35 18.59 -7.94 25.26
N VAL A 36 19.16 -9.14 25.14
CA VAL A 36 19.63 -9.70 23.86
C VAL A 36 18.49 -9.83 22.84
N VAL A 37 17.31 -10.33 23.25
CA VAL A 37 16.14 -10.43 22.35
C VAL A 37 15.67 -9.07 21.86
N VAL A 38 15.68 -8.05 22.73
CA VAL A 38 15.29 -6.67 22.37
C VAL A 38 16.27 -6.06 21.36
N GLU A 39 17.57 -6.33 21.45
CA GLU A 39 18.54 -5.88 20.44
C GLU A 39 18.25 -6.48 19.06
N PHE A 40 17.99 -7.79 19.00
CA PHE A 40 17.63 -8.47 17.75
C PHE A 40 16.29 -7.96 17.19
N GLU A 41 15.30 -7.73 18.04
CA GLU A 41 14.01 -7.17 17.65
C GLU A 41 14.18 -5.76 17.05
N ASN A 42 14.93 -4.89 17.72
CA ASN A 42 15.22 -3.54 17.23
C ASN A 42 15.97 -3.58 15.89
N ALA A 43 16.95 -4.46 15.75
CA ALA A 43 17.68 -4.65 14.49
C ALA A 43 16.76 -5.15 13.37
N TYR A 44 15.87 -6.11 13.67
CA TYR A 44 14.86 -6.60 12.73
C TYR A 44 13.92 -5.47 12.31
N LEU A 45 13.40 -4.70 13.26
CA LEU A 45 12.45 -3.61 13.02
C LEU A 45 13.08 -2.48 12.18
N SER A 46 14.32 -2.12 12.48
CA SER A 46 15.09 -1.15 11.67
C SER A 46 15.19 -1.63 10.22
N ARG A 47 15.53 -2.90 10.02
CA ARG A 47 15.62 -3.48 8.68
C ARG A 47 14.26 -3.66 8.00
N SER A 48 13.20 -3.93 8.76
CA SER A 48 11.81 -4.03 8.28
C SER A 48 11.36 -2.72 7.66
N VAL A 49 11.67 -1.59 8.29
CA VAL A 49 11.38 -0.25 7.74
C VAL A 49 12.04 -0.08 6.37
N SER A 50 13.34 -0.33 6.25
CA SER A 50 14.05 -0.21 4.95
C SER A 50 13.46 -1.16 3.90
N ARG A 51 13.24 -2.44 4.24
CA ARG A 51 12.67 -3.42 3.30
C ARG A 51 11.30 -3.01 2.76
N LEU A 52 10.50 -2.28 3.55
CA LEU A 52 9.19 -1.81 3.14
C LEU A 52 9.24 -0.47 2.38
N LEU A 53 10.09 0.48 2.81
CA LEU A 53 10.15 1.82 2.22
C LEU A 53 11.03 1.91 0.97
N ASP A 54 12.17 1.22 0.94
CA ASP A 54 13.13 1.29 -0.17
C ASP A 54 12.52 0.87 -1.52
N PRO A 55 11.69 -0.20 -1.60
CA PRO A 55 11.01 -0.55 -2.84
C PRO A 55 10.08 0.55 -3.34
N VAL A 56 9.41 1.30 -2.45
CA VAL A 56 8.57 2.44 -2.85
C VAL A 56 9.44 3.57 -3.42
N HIS A 57 10.57 3.88 -2.77
CA HIS A 57 11.50 4.88 -3.30
C HIS A 57 12.06 4.50 -4.68
N LEU A 58 12.41 3.23 -4.87
CA LEU A 58 12.91 2.73 -6.15
C LEU A 58 11.83 2.78 -7.23
N MET A 59 10.63 2.31 -6.91
CA MET A 59 9.48 2.25 -7.82
C MET A 59 9.09 3.64 -8.36
N PHE A 60 9.24 4.68 -7.54
CA PHE A 60 8.95 6.08 -7.92
C PHE A 60 10.21 6.91 -8.22
N SER A 61 11.33 6.26 -8.58
CA SER A 61 12.56 6.96 -8.98
C SER A 61 12.54 7.44 -10.43
N GLY A 62 11.68 6.84 -11.27
CA GLY A 62 11.45 7.25 -12.66
C GLY A 62 10.27 8.22 -12.83
N GLU A 63 10.05 8.66 -14.06
CA GLU A 63 8.92 9.54 -14.44
C GLU A 63 7.65 8.77 -14.83
N THR A 64 7.72 7.45 -14.88
CA THR A 64 6.60 6.59 -15.29
C THR A 64 5.79 6.13 -14.10
N VAL A 65 4.47 5.96 -14.31
CA VAL A 65 3.60 5.31 -13.33
C VAL A 65 4.11 3.88 -13.09
N PRO A 66 4.23 3.46 -11.81
CA PRO A 66 4.64 2.10 -11.50
C PRO A 66 3.78 1.02 -12.13
N THR A 67 4.42 -0.10 -12.44
CA THR A 67 3.79 -1.29 -12.99
C THR A 67 3.14 -2.15 -11.90
N HIS A 68 2.22 -3.03 -12.30
CA HIS A 68 1.62 -3.99 -11.36
C HIS A 68 2.66 -4.98 -10.82
N GLU A 69 3.67 -5.35 -11.61
CA GLU A 69 4.75 -6.25 -11.19
C GLU A 69 5.56 -5.65 -10.03
N GLU A 70 5.82 -4.35 -10.07
CA GLU A 70 6.49 -3.62 -9.00
C GLU A 70 5.63 -3.56 -7.74
N VAL A 71 4.33 -3.28 -7.87
CA VAL A 71 3.39 -3.33 -6.74
C VAL A 71 3.32 -4.74 -6.16
N ASP A 72 3.22 -5.78 -6.98
CA ASP A 72 3.20 -7.17 -6.53
C ASP A 72 4.48 -7.54 -5.77
N SER A 73 5.63 -7.00 -6.16
CA SER A 73 6.88 -7.15 -5.40
C SER A 73 6.76 -6.56 -3.99
N LEU A 74 6.23 -5.34 -3.87
CA LEU A 74 5.95 -4.71 -2.59
C LEU A 74 4.96 -5.53 -1.74
N ILE A 75 3.90 -6.06 -2.37
CA ILE A 75 2.89 -6.88 -1.69
C ILE A 75 3.49 -8.19 -1.15
N ARG A 76 4.41 -8.83 -1.88
CA ARG A 76 5.17 -10.00 -1.37
C ARG A 76 6.00 -9.62 -0.15
N THR A 77 6.65 -8.47 -0.17
CA THR A 77 7.41 -7.97 1.00
C THR A 77 6.49 -7.71 2.20
N ILE A 78 5.37 -7.02 2.02
CA ILE A 78 4.36 -6.79 3.07
C ILE A 78 3.89 -8.12 3.67
N THR A 79 3.57 -9.09 2.82
CA THR A 79 3.14 -10.43 3.22
C THR A 79 4.20 -11.14 4.06
N SER A 80 5.47 -11.06 3.63
CA SER A 80 6.60 -11.65 4.34
C SER A 80 6.82 -11.01 5.72
N GLU A 81 6.80 -9.68 5.80
CA GLU A 81 6.99 -8.95 7.07
C GLU A 81 5.89 -9.29 8.08
N LEU A 82 4.63 -9.32 7.63
CA LEU A 82 3.52 -9.72 8.48
C LEU A 82 3.71 -11.16 8.97
N SER A 83 4.00 -12.09 8.06
CA SER A 83 4.15 -13.52 8.37
C SER A 83 5.23 -13.77 9.42
N VAL A 84 6.39 -13.12 9.30
CA VAL A 84 7.49 -13.24 10.28
C VAL A 84 7.09 -12.68 11.64
N SER A 85 6.33 -11.58 11.66
CA SER A 85 5.94 -10.93 12.91
C SER A 85 4.84 -11.64 13.70
N LEU A 86 4.11 -12.60 13.09
CA LEU A 86 2.98 -13.30 13.73
C LEU A 86 3.33 -14.03 15.02
N VAL A 87 4.62 -14.30 15.27
CA VAL A 87 5.10 -14.95 16.49
C VAL A 87 4.88 -14.12 17.76
N ASP A 88 4.78 -12.79 17.62
CA ASP A 88 4.52 -11.89 18.73
C ASP A 88 3.56 -10.76 18.32
N VAL A 89 2.58 -10.52 19.19
CA VAL A 89 1.52 -9.54 18.94
C VAL A 89 2.06 -8.11 18.92
N SER A 90 3.00 -7.79 19.81
CA SER A 90 3.57 -6.45 19.90
C SER A 90 4.45 -6.13 18.68
N LEU A 91 5.24 -7.11 18.24
CA LEU A 91 6.03 -7.06 17.01
C LEU A 91 5.14 -6.90 15.78
N SER A 92 4.09 -7.73 15.65
CA SER A 92 3.09 -7.62 14.58
C SER A 92 2.48 -6.23 14.50
N ARG A 93 2.19 -5.61 15.64
CA ARG A 93 1.63 -4.26 15.70
C ARG A 93 2.63 -3.20 15.25
N ILE A 94 3.93 -3.35 15.55
CA ILE A 94 4.98 -2.45 15.05
C ILE A 94 5.14 -2.60 13.53
N VAL A 95 5.18 -3.83 13.03
CA VAL A 95 5.27 -4.11 11.59
C VAL A 95 4.06 -3.55 10.83
N ALA A 96 2.85 -3.71 11.36
CA ALA A 96 1.65 -3.08 10.80
C ALA A 96 1.79 -1.56 10.68
N ARG A 97 2.35 -0.88 11.69
CA ARG A 97 2.64 0.57 11.61
C ARG A 97 3.68 0.91 10.54
N ASN A 98 4.68 0.06 10.34
CA ASN A 98 5.66 0.26 9.27
C ASN A 98 5.01 0.09 7.88
N ILE A 99 4.08 -0.86 7.73
CA ILE A 99 3.25 -1.00 6.53
C ILE A 99 2.38 0.23 6.31
N SER A 100 1.74 0.76 7.35
CA SER A 100 0.96 2.01 7.25
C SER A 100 1.80 3.20 6.78
N LYS A 101 3.05 3.32 7.28
CA LYS A 101 4.01 4.34 6.78
C LYS A 101 4.36 4.13 5.31
N THR A 102 4.45 2.87 4.89
CA THR A 102 4.76 2.49 3.50
C THR A 102 3.62 2.83 2.56
N VAL A 103 2.39 2.50 2.91
CA VAL A 103 1.18 2.91 2.19
C VAL A 103 1.11 4.44 2.11
N ARG A 104 1.38 5.15 3.21
CA ARG A 104 1.39 6.61 3.22
C ARG A 104 2.46 7.20 2.30
N LEU A 105 3.66 6.64 2.29
CA LEU A 105 4.74 7.06 1.37
C LEU A 105 4.34 6.81 -0.08
N PHE A 106 3.73 5.67 -0.39
CA PHE A 106 3.21 5.37 -1.71
C PHE A 106 2.17 6.40 -2.16
N CYS A 107 1.18 6.71 -1.30
CA CYS A 107 0.19 7.75 -1.57
C CYS A 107 0.84 9.11 -1.82
N LEU A 108 1.81 9.51 -0.98
CA LEU A 108 2.53 10.78 -1.15
C LEU A 108 3.26 10.85 -2.49
N LYS A 109 3.85 9.74 -2.94
CA LYS A 109 4.52 9.66 -4.24
C LYS A 109 3.54 9.74 -5.41
N CYS A 110 2.40 9.06 -5.32
CA CYS A 110 1.31 9.22 -6.29
C CYS A 110 0.83 10.68 -6.35
N GLU A 111 0.58 11.30 -5.19
CA GLU A 111 0.11 12.68 -5.09
C GLU A 111 1.06 13.66 -5.78
N GLN A 112 2.37 13.47 -5.63
CA GLN A 112 3.39 14.29 -6.30
C GLN A 112 3.37 14.19 -7.83
N MET A 113 2.83 13.11 -8.39
CA MET A 113 2.71 12.90 -9.84
C MET A 113 1.37 13.40 -10.42
N ILE A 114 0.37 13.65 -9.57
CA ILE A 114 -0.97 14.07 -10.03
C ILE A 114 -0.87 15.46 -10.68
N VAL A 115 -1.41 15.57 -11.89
CA VAL A 115 -1.54 16.84 -12.62
C VAL A 115 -2.80 17.54 -12.14
N THR A 116 -2.68 18.79 -11.72
CA THR A 116 -3.80 19.64 -11.25
C THR A 116 -3.98 20.90 -12.11
N SER A 117 -3.22 21.03 -13.20
CA SER A 117 -3.31 22.15 -14.13
C SER A 117 -4.55 22.02 -15.04
N GLY A 118 -4.74 22.99 -15.94
CA GLY A 118 -5.84 22.97 -16.91
C GLY A 118 -5.87 21.74 -17.83
N GLU A 119 -4.76 20.99 -17.96
CA GLU A 119 -4.77 19.71 -18.67
C GLU A 119 -5.66 18.67 -17.96
N ALA A 120 -5.74 18.71 -16.64
CA ALA A 120 -6.53 17.75 -15.85
C ALA A 120 -8.05 17.97 -15.99
N THR A 121 -8.48 19.15 -16.42
CA THR A 121 -9.88 19.63 -16.35
C THR A 121 -10.55 19.85 -17.70
N GLN A 122 -9.86 19.58 -18.82
CA GLN A 122 -10.44 19.64 -20.17
C GLN A 122 -11.61 18.65 -20.32
N VAL A 123 -12.75 19.08 -20.88
CA VAL A 123 -13.95 18.23 -21.03
C VAL A 123 -14.54 18.25 -22.45
N ILE A 124 -13.90 18.93 -23.40
CA ILE A 124 -14.43 19.10 -24.77
C ILE A 124 -13.77 18.14 -25.76
N ASP A 125 -12.45 18.02 -25.69
CA ASP A 125 -11.65 17.22 -26.62
C ASP A 125 -11.32 15.82 -26.07
N SER A 126 -10.50 15.06 -26.82
CA SER A 126 -9.96 13.78 -26.36
C SER A 126 -9.15 13.93 -25.06
N PRO A 127 -9.07 12.86 -24.22
CA PRO A 127 -8.36 12.92 -22.95
C PRO A 127 -6.92 13.40 -23.09
N THR A 128 -6.53 14.35 -22.25
CA THR A 128 -5.16 14.90 -22.24
C THR A 128 -4.17 13.89 -21.64
N PRO A 129 -2.86 14.05 -21.90
CA PRO A 129 -1.83 13.26 -21.22
C PRO A 129 -1.92 13.34 -19.69
N GLY A 130 -2.21 14.52 -19.13
CA GLY A 130 -2.42 14.71 -17.69
C GLY A 130 -3.62 13.94 -17.14
N GLN A 131 -4.73 13.88 -17.89
CA GLN A 131 -5.89 13.07 -17.52
C GLN A 131 -5.59 11.57 -17.57
N ILE A 132 -4.91 11.10 -18.61
CA ILE A 132 -4.49 9.70 -18.75
C ILE A 132 -3.55 9.31 -17.59
N LEU A 133 -2.61 10.19 -17.23
CA LEU A 133 -1.71 10.01 -16.10
C LEU A 133 -2.48 9.91 -14.78
N ASN A 134 -3.37 10.86 -14.51
CA ASN A 134 -4.18 10.86 -13.28
C ASN A 134 -5.06 9.60 -13.17
N VAL A 135 -5.71 9.17 -14.25
CA VAL A 135 -6.49 7.93 -14.28
C VAL A 135 -5.59 6.71 -14.01
N SER A 136 -4.38 6.68 -14.58
CA SER A 136 -3.41 5.61 -14.34
C SER A 136 -2.98 5.56 -12.87
N ILE A 137 -2.76 6.71 -12.24
CA ILE A 137 -2.45 6.82 -10.80
C ILE A 137 -3.65 6.35 -9.95
N GLY A 138 -4.87 6.74 -10.29
CA GLY A 138 -6.08 6.27 -9.59
C GLY A 138 -6.25 4.76 -9.66
N ASN A 139 -6.01 4.16 -10.83
CA ASN A 139 -6.04 2.71 -11.02
C ASN A 139 -4.94 2.01 -10.20
N LEU A 140 -3.74 2.59 -10.14
CA LEU A 140 -2.63 2.07 -9.34
C LEU A 140 -2.95 2.11 -7.83
N LEU A 141 -3.52 3.21 -7.33
CA LEU A 141 -3.95 3.36 -5.94
C LEU A 141 -5.02 2.32 -5.58
N HIS A 142 -6.01 2.13 -6.46
CA HIS A 142 -7.03 1.11 -6.28
C HIS A 142 -6.44 -0.31 -6.27
N TYR A 143 -5.51 -0.59 -7.19
CA TYR A 143 -4.83 -1.88 -7.26
C TYR A 143 -4.06 -2.19 -5.97
N LEU A 144 -3.24 -1.24 -5.47
CA LEU A 144 -2.55 -1.39 -4.19
C LEU A 144 -3.53 -1.68 -3.06
N ASN A 145 -4.62 -0.91 -2.96
CA ASN A 145 -5.65 -1.09 -1.93
C ASN A 145 -6.19 -2.53 -1.96
N CYS A 146 -6.67 -2.98 -3.13
CA CYS A 146 -7.20 -4.34 -3.27
C CYS A 146 -6.19 -5.43 -2.87
N GLN A 147 -4.92 -5.26 -3.25
CA GLN A 147 -3.88 -6.23 -2.91
C GLN A 147 -3.60 -6.27 -1.40
N VAL A 148 -3.49 -5.11 -0.74
CA VAL A 148 -3.26 -5.05 0.71
C VAL A 148 -4.46 -5.60 1.47
N VAL A 149 -5.69 -5.24 1.09
CA VAL A 149 -6.92 -5.82 1.66
C VAL A 149 -6.91 -7.33 1.54
N ARG A 150 -6.49 -7.86 0.39
CA ARG A 150 -6.40 -9.32 0.15
C ARG A 150 -5.37 -9.99 1.06
N VAL A 151 -4.23 -9.37 1.32
CA VAL A 151 -3.23 -9.89 2.28
C VAL A 151 -3.85 -9.98 3.68
N ILE A 152 -4.49 -8.91 4.14
CA ILE A 152 -5.12 -8.89 5.47
C ILE A 152 -6.26 -9.91 5.57
N SER A 153 -7.10 -10.03 4.53
CA SER A 153 -8.19 -11.01 4.54
C SER A 153 -7.67 -12.46 4.59
N ASN A 154 -6.57 -12.74 3.89
CA ASN A 154 -5.95 -14.08 3.89
C ASN A 154 -5.32 -14.44 5.24
N MET A 155 -4.95 -13.44 6.04
CA MET A 155 -4.34 -13.61 7.36
C MET A 155 -5.32 -13.41 8.52
N LYS A 156 -6.62 -13.27 8.26
CA LYS A 156 -7.65 -12.89 9.26
C LYS A 156 -7.70 -13.80 10.50
N THR A 157 -7.37 -15.07 10.36
CA THR A 157 -7.36 -16.03 11.50
C THR A 157 -6.10 -15.93 12.36
N SER A 158 -5.01 -15.38 11.82
CA SER A 158 -3.70 -15.31 12.47
C SER A 158 -3.38 -13.91 12.99
N LEU A 159 -3.87 -12.87 12.31
CA LEU A 159 -3.70 -11.48 12.73
C LEU A 159 -4.74 -11.09 13.77
N GLN A 160 -4.29 -10.35 14.79
CA GLN A 160 -5.22 -9.69 15.70
C GLN A 160 -5.99 -8.58 15.00
N GLN A 161 -7.21 -8.32 15.49
CA GLN A 161 -8.09 -7.31 14.93
C GLN A 161 -7.47 -5.91 14.97
N ASP A 162 -6.84 -5.53 16.08
CA ASP A 162 -6.15 -4.24 16.23
C ASP A 162 -4.97 -4.07 15.25
N THR A 163 -4.26 -5.15 14.94
CA THR A 163 -3.15 -5.11 13.99
C THR A 163 -3.69 -4.95 12.56
N SER A 164 -4.78 -5.64 12.25
CA SER A 164 -5.45 -5.55 10.95
C SER A 164 -6.03 -4.15 10.73
N SER A 165 -6.64 -3.54 11.76
CA SER A 165 -7.23 -2.20 11.66
C SER A 165 -6.18 -1.12 11.36
N ILE A 166 -4.97 -1.20 11.93
CA ILE A 166 -3.86 -0.26 11.66
C ILE A 166 -3.53 -0.20 10.16
N VAL A 167 -3.48 -1.36 9.49
CA VAL A 167 -3.20 -1.42 8.05
C VAL A 167 -4.42 -0.92 7.26
N MET A 168 -5.62 -1.39 7.59
CA MET A 168 -6.85 -1.00 6.89
C MET A 168 -7.14 0.50 6.98
N GLU A 169 -6.91 1.13 8.13
CA GLU A 169 -7.09 2.56 8.33
C GLU A 169 -6.14 3.37 7.42
N SER A 170 -4.91 2.88 7.21
CA SER A 170 -3.95 3.55 6.31
C SER A 170 -4.38 3.55 4.84
N LEU A 171 -5.22 2.59 4.42
CA LEU A 171 -5.75 2.51 3.06
C LEU A 171 -6.78 3.60 2.74
N SER A 172 -7.38 4.24 3.75
CA SER A 172 -8.26 5.41 3.52
C SER A 172 -7.57 6.54 2.74
N ASN A 173 -6.25 6.67 2.85
CA ASN A 173 -5.49 7.65 2.07
C ASN A 173 -5.53 7.35 0.56
N THR A 174 -5.56 6.08 0.16
CA THR A 174 -5.67 5.69 -1.26
C THR A 174 -7.05 6.06 -1.83
N GLU A 175 -8.10 5.85 -1.03
CA GLU A 175 -9.48 6.17 -1.38
C GLU A 175 -9.67 7.69 -1.49
N SER A 176 -9.10 8.45 -0.56
CA SER A 176 -9.13 9.92 -0.56
C SER A 176 -8.48 10.49 -1.82
N LEU A 177 -7.28 10.02 -2.20
CA LEU A 177 -6.60 10.48 -3.42
C LEU A 177 -7.37 10.09 -4.69
N THR A 178 -7.88 8.86 -4.77
CA THR A 178 -8.69 8.40 -5.91
C THR A 178 -9.94 9.25 -6.06
N THR A 179 -10.61 9.57 -4.95
CA THR A 179 -11.78 10.45 -4.92
C THR A 179 -11.41 11.87 -5.35
N GLY A 180 -10.25 12.39 -4.94
CA GLY A 180 -9.72 13.69 -5.35
C GLY A 180 -9.56 13.80 -6.87
N ILE A 181 -8.94 12.79 -7.49
CA ILE A 181 -8.76 12.70 -8.95
C ILE A 181 -10.11 12.74 -9.68
N VAL A 182 -11.06 11.88 -9.26
CA VAL A 182 -12.38 11.79 -9.91
C VAL A 182 -13.21 13.05 -9.70
N SER A 183 -13.20 13.61 -8.50
CA SER A 183 -13.97 14.81 -8.16
C SER A 183 -13.55 16.05 -8.95
N THR A 184 -12.26 16.19 -9.24
CA THR A 184 -11.75 17.28 -10.08
C THR A 184 -12.34 17.21 -11.50
N LEU A 185 -12.36 16.03 -12.11
CA LEU A 185 -12.95 15.86 -13.45
C LEU A 185 -14.48 16.06 -13.44
N LEU A 186 -15.16 15.54 -12.42
CA LEU A 186 -16.61 15.73 -12.28
C LEU A 186 -16.99 17.20 -12.11
N ALA A 187 -16.21 17.97 -11.34
CA ALA A 187 -16.42 19.41 -11.21
C ALA A 187 -16.29 20.11 -12.57
N SER A 188 -15.26 19.79 -13.35
CA SER A 188 -15.09 20.38 -14.69
C SER A 188 -16.22 20.01 -15.67
N ILE A 189 -16.76 18.78 -15.56
CA ILE A 189 -17.93 18.38 -16.35
C ILE A 189 -19.16 19.20 -15.94
N SER A 190 -19.36 19.41 -14.64
CA SER A 190 -20.46 20.22 -14.12
C SER A 190 -20.39 21.66 -14.63
N ASP A 191 -19.21 22.28 -14.54
CA ASP A 191 -18.97 23.65 -15.02
C ASP A 191 -19.20 23.76 -16.54
N GLY A 192 -18.75 22.76 -17.30
CA GLY A 192 -18.97 22.69 -18.74
C GLY A 192 -20.45 22.60 -19.12
N ILE A 193 -21.22 21.76 -18.41
CA ILE A 193 -22.68 21.64 -18.59
C ILE A 193 -23.37 22.97 -18.24
N GLU A 194 -23.00 23.60 -17.14
CA GLU A 194 -23.54 24.89 -16.72
C GLU A 194 -23.31 25.97 -17.79
N ALA A 195 -22.09 26.06 -18.33
CA ALA A 195 -21.75 27.00 -19.40
C ALA A 195 -22.58 26.78 -20.68
N ILE A 196 -22.83 25.52 -21.06
CA ILE A 196 -23.69 25.18 -22.22
C ILE A 196 -25.13 25.63 -21.96
N ILE A 197 -25.67 25.37 -20.76
CA ILE A 197 -27.04 25.77 -20.39
C ILE A 197 -27.19 27.29 -20.40
N LEU A 198 -26.21 28.03 -19.84
CA LEU A 198 -26.22 29.49 -19.88
C LEU A 198 -26.17 30.03 -21.30
N THR A 199 -25.39 29.41 -22.18
CA THR A 199 -25.32 29.79 -23.60
C THR A 199 -26.69 29.59 -24.27
N MET A 200 -27.33 28.43 -24.09
CA MET A 200 -28.67 28.15 -24.63
C MET A 200 -29.75 29.12 -24.10
N HIS A 201 -29.68 29.51 -22.82
CA HIS A 201 -30.64 30.43 -22.21
C HIS A 201 -30.53 31.84 -22.80
N ASN A 202 -29.31 32.24 -23.18
CA ASN A 202 -29.01 33.59 -23.64
C ASN A 202 -29.02 33.73 -25.17
N GLU A 203 -29.35 32.66 -25.90
CA GLU A 203 -29.58 32.70 -27.34
C GLU A 203 -30.88 33.47 -27.64
N ASP A 204 -30.77 34.54 -28.44
CA ASP A 204 -31.90 35.36 -28.87
C ASP A 204 -32.58 34.68 -30.08
N TYR A 205 -33.73 34.05 -29.83
CA TYR A 205 -34.52 33.33 -30.84
C TYR A 205 -35.42 34.25 -31.70
N SER A 206 -35.20 35.57 -31.68
CA SER A 206 -36.06 36.55 -32.36
C SER A 206 -35.76 36.81 -33.85
N MET A 207 -34.98 35.94 -34.50
CA MET A 207 -34.70 36.00 -35.95
C MET A 207 -35.87 35.50 -36.81
#